data_AF-A0A3C0FM85-F1
#
_entry.id   AF-A0A3C0FM85-F1
#
_cell.length_a   1.000
_cell.length_b   1.000
_cell.length_c   1.000
_cell.angle_alpha   90.00
_cell.angle_beta   90.00
_cell.angle_gamma   90.00
#
_symmetry.space_group_name_H-M   'P 1'
#
loop_
_entity.id
_entity.type
_entity.pdbx_description
1 polymer ?
#
loop_
_entity_poly.entity_id
_entity_poly.type
_entity_poly.pdbx_seq_one_letter_code
_entity_poly.pdbx_strand_id
1 'polypeptide(L)'
;ALMMAKHPRIVVSAIETELGTRYTADTLAALQRRFTRTKFVWLMGADNLAQFHKWKWWERLILRAPIAVLDREGYSDKALSGTAARRMERWRIPMDRAGLLADLDVPAWVYLPIKRHPASSTAIRAEGRWQV
;
A
#
# COMPACT_ATOMS: atom_id res chain seq x y z
N ALA A 1 -7.81 -24.88 -8.97
CA ALA A 1 -6.48 -24.53 -8.41
C ALA A 1 -6.42 -23.02 -8.20
N LEU A 2 -6.12 -22.55 -6.98
CA LEU A 2 -6.03 -21.11 -6.69
C LEU A 2 -4.99 -20.45 -7.62
N MET A 3 -5.42 -19.53 -8.48
CA MET A 3 -4.51 -18.74 -9.30
C MET A 3 -3.73 -17.79 -8.38
N MET A 4 -2.44 -18.05 -8.22
CA MET A 4 -1.51 -17.20 -7.47
C MET A 4 -0.48 -16.60 -8.41
N ALA A 5 0.04 -15.43 -8.06
CA ALA A 5 1.14 -14.82 -8.80
C ALA A 5 2.37 -15.76 -8.76
N LYS A 6 2.92 -16.12 -9.93
CA LYS A 6 4.06 -17.05 -10.06
C LYS A 6 5.42 -16.34 -10.14
N HIS A 7 5.50 -15.09 -9.73
CA HIS A 7 6.74 -14.32 -9.85
C HIS A 7 7.67 -14.61 -8.66
N PRO A 8 8.97 -14.91 -8.87
CA PRO A 8 9.88 -15.33 -7.78
C PRO A 8 10.14 -14.26 -6.71
N ARG A 9 9.83 -12.99 -7.01
CA ARG A 9 9.91 -11.86 -6.06
C ARG A 9 8.58 -11.57 -5.33
N ILE A 10 7.54 -12.35 -5.58
CA ILE A 10 6.24 -12.20 -4.92
C ILE A 10 6.06 -13.38 -3.98
N VAL A 11 5.89 -13.07 -2.70
CA VAL A 11 5.54 -14.04 -1.67
C VAL A 11 4.10 -13.76 -1.26
N VAL A 12 3.23 -14.75 -1.43
CA VAL A 12 1.85 -14.69 -0.91
C VAL A 12 1.83 -15.33 0.47
N SER A 13 1.19 -14.67 1.43
CA SER A 13 1.20 -15.11 2.83
C SER A 13 -0.15 -14.84 3.51
N ALA A 14 -0.50 -15.64 4.51
CA ALA A 14 -1.58 -15.38 5.45
C ALA A 14 -1.08 -14.63 6.71
N ILE A 15 -0.12 -13.73 6.53
CA ILE A 15 0.71 -13.19 7.60
C ILE A 15 -0.09 -12.49 8.71
N GLU A 16 -1.22 -11.85 8.38
CA GLU A 16 -2.09 -11.22 9.38
C GLU A 16 -2.73 -12.25 10.32
N THR A 17 -3.13 -13.41 9.78
CA THR A 17 -3.64 -14.54 10.57
C THR A 17 -2.53 -15.15 11.43
N GLU A 18 -1.35 -15.37 10.85
CA GLU A 18 -0.18 -15.92 11.57
C GLU A 18 0.27 -15.02 12.72
N LEU A 19 0.19 -13.69 12.54
CA LEU A 19 0.57 -12.71 13.55
C LEU A 19 -0.57 -12.35 14.51
N GLY A 20 -1.80 -12.80 14.25
CA GLY A 20 -2.99 -12.43 15.01
C GLY A 20 -3.32 -10.93 14.93
N THR A 21 -2.92 -10.25 13.86
CA THR A 21 -3.09 -8.80 13.69
C THR A 21 -4.25 -8.49 12.76
N ARG A 22 -5.03 -7.45 13.10
CA ARG A 22 -6.17 -6.99 12.27
C ARG A 22 -5.94 -5.61 11.65
N TYR A 23 -5.10 -4.78 12.26
CA TYR A 23 -4.83 -3.43 11.77
C TYR A 23 -3.45 -3.37 11.12
N THR A 24 -3.36 -2.73 9.96
CA THR A 24 -2.11 -2.63 9.19
C THR A 24 -0.94 -2.07 10.00
N ALA A 25 -1.19 -1.09 10.88
CA ALA A 25 -0.15 -0.54 11.74
C ALA A 25 0.45 -1.59 12.71
N ASP A 26 -0.38 -2.52 13.21
CA ASP A 26 0.04 -3.60 14.09
C ASP A 26 0.79 -4.67 13.29
N THR A 27 0.26 -5.04 12.11
CA THR A 27 0.92 -5.96 11.16
C THR A 27 2.31 -5.48 10.80
N LEU A 28 2.46 -4.21 10.40
CA LEU A 28 3.74 -3.62 10.02
C LEU A 28 4.71 -3.58 11.22
N ALA A 29 4.23 -3.21 12.42
CA ALA A 29 5.06 -3.22 13.62
C ALA A 29 5.55 -4.64 13.99
N ALA A 30 4.70 -5.66 13.82
CA ALA A 30 5.08 -7.06 14.05
C ALA A 30 6.09 -7.55 13.00
N LEU A 31 5.90 -7.20 11.72
CA LEU A 31 6.86 -7.49 10.65
C LEU A 31 8.22 -6.86 10.91
N GLN A 32 8.28 -5.59 11.29
CA GLN A 32 9.53 -4.89 11.60
C GLN A 32 10.28 -5.51 12.79
N ARG A 33 9.55 -6.01 13.80
CA ARG A 33 10.15 -6.74 14.93
C ARG A 33 10.72 -8.10 14.51
N ARG A 34 10.04 -8.81 13.60
CA ARG A 34 10.46 -10.13 13.11
C ARG A 34 11.60 -10.05 12.09
N PHE A 35 11.63 -9.00 11.28
CA PHE A 35 12.58 -8.83 10.17
C PHE A 35 13.40 -7.55 10.35
N THR A 36 14.30 -7.56 11.34
CA THR A 36 15.06 -6.37 11.76
C THR A 36 16.04 -5.82 10.72
N ARG A 37 16.40 -6.63 9.72
CA ARG A 37 17.32 -6.24 8.63
C ARG A 37 16.60 -5.89 7.33
N THR A 38 15.26 -5.90 7.33
CA THR A 38 14.44 -5.65 6.14
C THR A 38 13.95 -4.21 6.13
N LYS A 39 14.14 -3.52 5.00
CA LYS A 39 13.55 -2.21 4.75
C LYS A 39 12.15 -2.40 4.17
N PHE A 40 11.16 -1.79 4.81
CA PHE A 40 9.76 -1.92 4.42
C PHE A 40 9.30 -0.68 3.68
N VAL A 41 8.56 -0.89 2.59
CA VAL A 41 7.77 0.14 1.91
C VAL A 41 6.33 -0.36 1.88
N TRP A 42 5.40 0.48 2.32
CA TRP A 42 3.98 0.16 2.25
C TRP A 42 3.41 0.55 0.88
N LEU A 43 2.84 -0.43 0.17
CA LEU A 43 2.21 -0.22 -1.13
C LEU A 43 0.69 -0.12 -0.96
N MET A 44 0.07 0.90 -1.56
CA MET A 44 -1.39 1.01 -1.57
C MET A 44 -1.91 1.69 -2.85
N GLY A 45 -3.18 1.50 -3.19
CA GLY A 45 -3.82 2.24 -4.29
C GLY A 45 -4.24 3.67 -3.90
N ALA A 46 -4.45 4.52 -4.89
CA ALA A 46 -4.98 5.88 -4.70
C ALA A 46 -6.35 5.92 -4.00
N ASP A 47 -7.18 4.90 -4.22
CA ASP A 47 -8.45 4.71 -3.51
C ASP A 47 -8.26 4.47 -2.00
N ASN A 48 -7.18 3.78 -1.60
CA ASN A 48 -6.82 3.66 -0.18
C ASN A 48 -6.31 4.98 0.38
N LEU A 49 -5.49 5.73 -0.36
CA LEU A 49 -4.99 7.03 0.09
C LEU A 49 -6.12 8.01 0.44
N ALA A 50 -7.19 8.05 -0.38
CA ALA A 50 -8.35 8.93 -0.16
C ALA A 50 -9.02 8.71 1.21
N GLN A 51 -8.99 7.49 1.74
CA GLN A 51 -9.58 7.10 3.03
C GLN A 51 -8.53 6.78 4.11
N PHE A 52 -7.24 6.94 3.82
CA PHE A 52 -6.15 6.50 4.70
C PHE A 52 -6.18 7.17 6.08
N HIS A 53 -6.61 8.43 6.15
CA HIS A 53 -6.81 9.16 7.40
C HIS A 53 -7.84 8.52 8.36
N LYS A 54 -8.67 7.58 7.88
CA LYS A 54 -9.64 6.83 8.68
C LYS A 54 -9.07 5.51 9.21
N TRP A 55 -7.89 5.10 8.73
CA TRP A 55 -7.26 3.87 9.20
C TRP A 55 -6.81 4.04 10.65
N LYS A 56 -6.98 2.98 11.44
CA LYS A 56 -6.54 2.99 12.83
C LYS A 56 -5.02 3.19 12.88
N TRP A 57 -4.60 4.20 13.64
CA TRP A 57 -3.19 4.56 13.79
C TRP A 57 -2.45 4.92 12.49
N TRP A 58 -3.14 5.49 11.49
CA TRP A 58 -2.51 5.87 10.23
C TRP A 58 -1.30 6.82 10.41
N GLU A 59 -1.35 7.75 11.37
CA GLU A 59 -0.21 8.62 11.71
C GLU A 59 1.00 7.84 12.24
N ARG A 60 0.78 6.72 12.92
CA ARG A 60 1.88 5.82 13.31
C ARG A 60 2.42 5.06 12.11
N LEU A 61 1.57 4.72 11.14
CA LEU A 61 1.97 3.99 9.94
C LEU A 61 2.92 4.83 9.07
N ILE A 62 2.62 6.13 8.88
CA ILE A 62 3.50 7.04 8.11
C ILE A 62 4.86 7.26 8.78
N LEU A 63 4.95 7.06 10.10
CA LEU A 63 6.18 7.13 10.89
C LEU A 63 6.90 5.78 10.99
N ARG A 64 6.39 4.72 10.38
CA ARG A 64 6.98 3.38 10.43
C ARG A 64 7.60 2.95 9.12
N ALA A 65 6.99 3.31 8.00
CA ALA A 65 7.51 2.95 6.69
C ALA A 65 7.19 4.03 5.66
N PRO A 66 8.07 4.23 4.68
CA PRO A 66 7.75 5.00 3.49
C PRO A 66 6.57 4.37 2.73
N ILE A 67 5.79 5.20 2.04
CA ILE A 67 4.57 4.77 1.35
C ILE A 67 4.69 4.99 -0.16
N ALA A 68 4.40 3.98 -0.97
CA ALA A 68 4.20 4.15 -2.39
C ALA A 68 2.71 4.00 -2.74
N VAL A 69 2.15 5.07 -3.30
CA VAL A 69 0.75 5.13 -3.72
C VAL A 69 0.67 4.94 -5.22
N LEU A 70 -0.03 3.90 -5.66
CA LEU A 70 -0.21 3.58 -7.08
C LEU A 70 -1.50 4.23 -7.60
N ASP A 71 -1.42 4.93 -8.73
CA ASP A 71 -2.59 5.55 -9.36
C ASP A 71 -3.68 4.50 -9.69
N ARG A 72 -4.94 4.94 -9.59
CA ARG A 72 -6.12 4.15 -9.89
C ARG A 72 -7.18 5.05 -10.53
N GLU A 73 -7.77 4.57 -11.62
CA GLU A 73 -8.76 5.31 -12.41
C GLU A 73 -9.94 5.80 -11.56
N GLY A 74 -10.31 7.08 -11.72
CA GLY A 74 -11.41 7.71 -10.99
C GLY A 74 -11.08 8.15 -9.55
N TYR A 75 -9.85 7.93 -9.07
CA TYR A 75 -9.46 8.25 -7.69
C TYR A 75 -8.29 9.25 -7.58
N SER A 76 -7.59 9.59 -8.66
CA SER A 76 -6.37 10.43 -8.62
C SER A 76 -6.61 11.77 -7.91
N ASP A 77 -7.64 12.52 -8.32
CA ASP A 77 -7.93 13.84 -7.75
C ASP A 77 -8.40 13.78 -6.30
N LYS A 78 -9.28 12.82 -5.97
CA LYS A 78 -9.78 12.62 -4.60
C LYS A 78 -8.68 12.14 -3.65
N ALA A 79 -7.76 11.32 -4.16
CA ALA A 79 -6.64 10.81 -3.39
C ALA A 79 -5.66 11.94 -3.04
N LEU A 80 -5.27 12.75 -4.04
CA LEU A 80 -4.30 13.83 -3.87
C LEU A 80 -4.87 15.04 -3.12
N SER A 81 -6.18 15.29 -3.22
CA SER A 81 -6.85 16.35 -2.44
C SER A 81 -7.31 15.89 -1.05
N GLY A 82 -7.16 14.61 -0.72
CA GLY A 82 -7.63 14.03 0.54
C GLY A 82 -6.81 14.45 1.77
N THR A 83 -7.40 14.29 2.96
CA THR A 83 -6.81 14.70 4.25
C THR A 83 -5.41 14.12 4.47
N ALA A 84 -5.23 12.82 4.17
CA ALA A 84 -3.93 12.17 4.34
C ALA A 84 -2.87 12.75 3.38
N ALA A 85 -3.20 12.93 2.10
CA ALA A 85 -2.29 13.51 1.12
C ALA A 85 -1.85 14.92 1.52
N ARG A 86 -2.80 15.78 1.92
CA ARG A 86 -2.51 17.14 2.41
C ARG A 86 -1.64 17.14 3.67
N ARG A 87 -1.92 16.26 4.63
CA ARG A 87 -1.13 16.16 5.87
C ARG A 87 0.30 15.68 5.59
N MET A 88 0.46 14.83 4.58
CA MET A 88 1.74 14.25 4.20
C MET A 88 2.48 15.03 3.11
N GLU A 89 1.90 16.09 2.54
CA GLU A 89 2.39 16.83 1.37
C GLU A 89 3.89 17.14 1.44
N ARG A 90 4.36 17.64 2.58
CA ARG A 90 5.76 18.04 2.81
C ARG A 90 6.78 16.91 2.71
N TRP A 91 6.35 15.66 2.83
CA TRP A 91 7.19 14.46 2.73
C TRP A 91 7.02 13.72 1.41
N ARG A 92 6.28 14.32 0.45
CA ARG A 92 6.13 13.75 -0.88
C ARG A 92 7.42 13.91 -1.66
N ILE A 93 7.94 12.81 -2.18
CA ILE A 93 9.08 12.82 -3.10
C ILE A 93 8.61 12.75 -4.55
N PRO A 94 9.40 13.26 -5.51
CA PRO A 94 9.11 13.10 -6.93
C PRO A 94 9.27 11.63 -7.37
N MET A 95 8.57 11.26 -8.44
CA MET A 95 8.46 9.86 -8.89
C MET A 95 9.77 9.27 -9.41
N ASP A 96 10.65 10.09 -9.95
CA ASP A 96 12.00 9.71 -10.41
C ASP A 96 12.89 9.24 -9.24
N ARG A 97 12.60 9.68 -8.01
CA ARG A 97 13.26 9.24 -6.78
C ARG A 97 12.59 8.04 -6.12
N ALA A 98 11.56 7.44 -6.73
CA ALA A 98 10.85 6.29 -6.15
C ALA A 98 11.78 5.10 -5.86
N GLY A 99 12.86 4.92 -6.62
CA GLY A 99 13.85 3.86 -6.38
C GLY A 99 14.62 4.01 -5.07
N LEU A 100 14.67 5.22 -4.49
CA LEU A 100 15.34 5.50 -3.21
C LEU A 100 14.40 5.36 -2.02
N LEU A 101 13.10 5.13 -2.25
CA LEU A 101 12.05 5.28 -1.24
C LEU A 101 12.31 4.41 0.00
N ALA A 102 12.84 3.19 -0.18
CA ALA A 102 13.16 2.28 0.92
C ALA A 102 14.31 2.77 1.82
N ASP A 103 15.15 3.67 1.32
CA ASP A 103 16.33 4.20 2.00
C ASP A 103 16.09 5.57 2.66
N LEU A 104 14.91 6.16 2.47
CA LEU A 104 14.57 7.46 3.03
C LEU A 104 14.10 7.35 4.49
N ASP A 105 14.41 8.38 5.26
CA ASP A 105 13.83 8.56 6.58
C ASP A 105 12.31 8.77 6.50
N VAL A 106 11.62 8.24 7.50
CA VAL A 106 10.18 8.39 7.63
C VAL A 106 9.81 9.69 8.35
N PRO A 107 8.71 10.36 7.97
CA PRO A 107 7.81 10.01 6.87
C PRO A 107 8.40 10.33 5.48
N ALA A 108 8.11 9.46 4.52
CA ALA A 108 8.37 9.70 3.10
C ALA A 108 7.29 9.00 2.28
N TRP A 109 6.83 9.61 1.19
CA TRP A 109 5.91 8.94 0.29
C TRP A 109 6.03 9.40 -1.15
N VAL A 110 5.61 8.55 -2.07
CA VAL A 110 5.60 8.83 -3.50
C VAL A 110 4.25 8.46 -4.09
N TYR A 111 3.83 9.21 -5.10
CA TYR A 111 2.68 8.88 -5.93
C TYR A 111 3.16 8.45 -7.31
N LEU A 112 2.74 7.26 -7.74
CA LEU A 112 3.20 6.61 -8.96
C LEU A 112 2.05 6.57 -9.98
N PRO A 113 2.11 7.40 -11.05
CA PRO A 113 1.14 7.34 -12.15
C PRO A 113 1.44 6.11 -13.01
N ILE A 114 1.05 4.93 -12.52
CA ILE A 114 1.24 3.67 -13.24
C ILE A 114 0.22 3.50 -14.37
N LYS A 115 0.53 2.63 -15.33
CA LYS A 115 -0.43 2.23 -16.36
C LYS A 115 -1.65 1.60 -15.67
N ARG A 116 -2.80 2.23 -15.86
CA ARG A 116 -4.06 1.81 -15.25
C ARG A 116 -4.48 0.46 -15.81
N HIS A 117 -4.99 -0.40 -14.94
CA HIS A 117 -5.58 -1.67 -15.32
C HIS A 117 -7.09 -1.60 -15.06
N PRO A 118 -7.96 -1.87 -16.05
CA PRO A 118 -9.42 -1.71 -15.91
C PRO A 118 -10.07 -2.81 -15.05
N ALA A 119 -9.30 -3.76 -14.55
CA ALA A 119 -9.84 -4.88 -13.79
C ALA A 119 -10.22 -4.44 -12.38
N SER A 120 -11.39 -4.88 -11.93
CA SER A 120 -11.79 -4.81 -10.54
C SER A 120 -12.17 -6.19 -10.05
N SER A 121 -11.86 -6.49 -8.79
CA SER A 121 -12.28 -7.77 -8.20
C SER A 121 -13.79 -7.90 -8.26
N THR A 122 -14.56 -6.82 -8.03
CA THR A 122 -16.03 -6.81 -8.13
C THR A 122 -16.52 -7.23 -9.51
N ALA A 123 -15.95 -6.70 -10.60
CA ALA A 123 -16.31 -7.10 -11.96
C ALA A 123 -15.97 -8.58 -12.20
N ILE A 124 -14.78 -9.03 -11.81
CA ILE A 124 -14.38 -10.44 -11.89
C ILE A 124 -15.36 -11.34 -11.12
N ARG A 125 -15.87 -10.87 -9.97
CA ARG A 125 -16.89 -11.62 -9.20
C ARG A 125 -18.21 -11.73 -9.94
N ALA A 126 -18.66 -10.63 -10.51
CA ALA A 126 -19.92 -10.53 -11.24
C ALA A 126 -19.90 -11.40 -12.51
N GLU A 127 -18.74 -11.62 -13.11
CA GLU A 127 -18.57 -12.52 -14.26
C GLU A 127 -18.74 -14.01 -13.91
N GLY A 128 -18.75 -14.39 -12.63
CA GLY A 128 -19.06 -15.75 -12.19
C GLY A 128 -18.01 -16.82 -12.54
N ARG A 129 -16.83 -16.43 -13.04
CA ARG A 129 -15.76 -17.34 -13.50
C ARG A 129 -14.90 -17.90 -12.34
N TRP A 130 -15.54 -18.31 -11.26
CA TRP A 130 -14.85 -18.87 -10.09
C TRP A 130 -14.70 -20.37 -10.24
N GLN A 131 -13.46 -20.85 -10.30
CA GLN A 131 -13.19 -22.27 -10.05
C GLN A 131 -12.96 -22.45 -8.56
N VAL A 132 -13.88 -23.18 -7.91
CA VAL A 132 -13.77 -23.63 -6.52
C VAL A 132 -12.70 -24.72 -6.43
#